data_AF-A0A9E7LFD3-F1
#
_entry.id   AF-A0A9E7LFD3-F1
#
_cell.length_a   1.000
_cell.length_b   1.000
_cell.length_c   1.000
_cell.angle_alpha   90.00
_cell.angle_beta   90.00
_cell.angle_gamma   90.00
#
_symmetry.space_group_name_H-M   'P 1'
#
loop_
_entity.id
_entity.type
_entity.pdbx_description
1 polymer ?
#
loop_
_entity_poly.entity_id
_entity_poly.type
_entity_poly.pdbx_seq_one_letter_code
_entity_poly.pdbx_strand_id
1 'polypeptide(L)'
;LQNGKLLKSIKSHSVAVICLNWEEDAHIVKGEIDSAFIYEDRTRRFFPPAPRVPRMPGLNAGDAGFMDDLEDTFHELSTSPRQHFNMLSSGDKDGCICFSIFGIFPIGKINIHKLSLCAPFLDKTATFQLLNASIHQLALSKDLSQLVVLSFGELKKNLVKPKGKNFSLTGDSSVGLHCLLLNTSIFLDRKNELHQVAQQASSIEDLVEVVRASLSVMSKQWSEAMHSFHEKFDPLSSLIVSHGLDSNPQDEFLSVLFGARTSPPLHQFLVNSLGEAGLKRVCKAVDTAGKELHSVIHEHLQPAVEIIGFRIAELRGLSRWRARYHIIGLDEKLIDSATEKAGMLLVHVERFLRILAIVLYQFQNFFNWVLRYIKILMSEPIDQIQPANSEIIVVFLKFLLDHDPIGELLVVNKIIEVDVDTMQRVEQLVMFGGYSDTKYLEKTLSDEFNQLEQW
;
A
#
# COMPACT_ATOMS: atom_id res chain seq x y z
N LEU A 1 1.29 -25.83 0.56
CA LEU A 1 1.14 -27.24 1.00
C LEU A 1 2.13 -27.63 2.08
N GLN A 2 3.39 -27.20 2.04
CA GLN A 2 4.41 -27.63 3.02
C GLN A 2 4.17 -27.13 4.46
N ASN A 3 3.76 -25.87 4.66
CA ASN A 3 3.80 -25.27 6.01
C ASN A 3 2.44 -24.83 6.57
N GLY A 4 1.32 -25.05 5.85
CA GLY A 4 -0.01 -24.59 6.25
C GLY A 4 -0.19 -23.07 6.38
N LYS A 5 0.86 -22.27 6.13
CA LYS A 5 0.85 -20.80 6.17
C LYS A 5 -0.03 -20.25 5.06
N LEU A 6 -0.92 -19.33 5.42
CA LEU A 6 -1.67 -18.52 4.47
C LEU A 6 -0.70 -17.57 3.77
N LEU A 7 -0.56 -17.71 2.45
CA LEU A 7 0.34 -16.88 1.65
C LEU A 7 -0.37 -15.63 1.12
N LYS A 8 -1.58 -15.78 0.58
CA LYS A 8 -2.38 -14.68 0.05
C LYS A 8 -3.86 -14.99 0.23
N SER A 9 -4.64 -13.94 0.49
CA SER A 9 -6.10 -14.00 0.63
C SER A 9 -6.71 -12.91 -0.22
N ILE A 10 -7.64 -13.29 -1.11
CA ILE A 10 -8.26 -12.37 -2.06
C ILE A 10 -9.76 -12.53 -2.00
N LYS A 11 -10.47 -11.41 -1.91
CA LYS A 11 -11.93 -11.37 -1.94
C LYS A 11 -12.44 -11.19 -3.38
N SER A 12 -12.55 -12.28 -4.12
CA SER A 12 -13.05 -12.27 -5.50
C SER A 12 -14.58 -12.32 -5.60
N HIS A 13 -15.25 -12.99 -4.67
CA HIS A 13 -16.71 -13.13 -4.62
C HIS A 13 -17.32 -12.43 -3.41
N SER A 14 -18.55 -11.93 -3.58
CA SER A 14 -19.36 -11.40 -2.46
C SER A 14 -20.07 -12.51 -1.68
N VAL A 15 -20.08 -13.73 -2.22
CA VAL A 15 -20.85 -14.87 -1.74
C VAL A 15 -20.00 -16.15 -1.82
N ALA A 16 -20.48 -17.23 -1.21
CA ALA A 16 -19.78 -18.51 -1.15
C ALA A 16 -19.43 -19.04 -2.56
N VAL A 17 -18.14 -19.34 -2.74
CA VAL A 17 -17.60 -20.02 -3.92
C VAL A 17 -17.99 -21.49 -3.86
N ILE A 18 -18.55 -22.03 -4.94
CA ILE A 18 -18.99 -23.42 -5.05
C ILE A 18 -17.93 -24.26 -5.76
N CYS A 19 -17.31 -23.74 -6.81
CA CYS A 19 -16.36 -24.48 -7.63
C CYS A 19 -15.17 -23.63 -8.06
N LEU A 20 -14.03 -24.29 -8.27
CA LEU A 20 -12.79 -23.72 -8.76
C LEU A 20 -12.27 -24.56 -9.92
N ASN A 21 -11.67 -23.92 -10.92
CA ASN A 21 -10.95 -24.56 -12.01
C ASN A 21 -9.66 -23.80 -12.27
N TRP A 22 -8.50 -24.45 -12.13
CA TRP A 22 -7.19 -23.85 -12.36
C TRP A 22 -6.58 -24.51 -13.58
N GLU A 23 -6.44 -23.76 -14.67
CA GLU A 23 -5.79 -24.26 -15.89
C GLU A 23 -4.47 -23.55 -16.13
N GLU A 24 -3.52 -24.32 -16.64
CA GLU A 24 -2.24 -23.83 -17.14
C GLU A 24 -2.21 -24.04 -18.65
N ASP A 25 -1.74 -23.03 -19.38
CA ASP A 25 -1.68 -23.11 -20.82
C ASP A 25 -0.68 -24.20 -21.27
N ALA A 26 -1.18 -25.15 -22.06
CA ALA A 26 -0.41 -26.27 -22.59
C ALA A 26 0.49 -25.89 -23.79
N HIS A 27 0.34 -24.69 -24.37
CA HIS A 27 1.05 -24.28 -25.58
C HIS A 27 2.48 -23.79 -25.31
N ILE A 28 3.44 -24.72 -25.33
CA ILE A 28 4.83 -24.43 -25.71
C ILE A 28 4.98 -24.81 -27.20
N VAL A 29 4.49 -23.96 -28.11
CA VAL A 29 4.91 -24.09 -29.51
C VAL A 29 6.27 -23.46 -29.64
N LYS A 30 7.30 -24.31 -29.71
CA LYS A 30 8.71 -24.01 -29.93
C LYS A 30 8.98 -23.52 -31.38
N GLY A 31 8.05 -22.78 -31.97
CA GLY A 31 8.10 -22.28 -33.34
C GLY A 31 7.74 -20.81 -33.35
N GLU A 32 8.70 -19.98 -33.75
CA GLU A 32 8.58 -18.55 -34.10
C GLU A 32 7.51 -17.78 -33.30
N ILE A 33 7.60 -17.78 -31.97
CA ILE A 33 7.05 -16.66 -31.22
C ILE A 33 7.91 -15.47 -31.64
N ASP A 34 7.29 -14.48 -32.25
CA ASP A 34 7.92 -13.21 -32.60
C ASP A 34 8.54 -12.64 -31.31
N SER A 35 9.84 -12.87 -31.13
CA SER A 35 10.56 -12.63 -29.87
C SER A 35 10.48 -11.17 -29.43
N ALA A 36 10.10 -10.28 -30.36
CA ALA A 36 9.78 -8.89 -30.15
C ALA A 36 8.65 -8.62 -29.14
N PHE A 37 7.76 -9.58 -28.86
CA PHE A 37 6.59 -9.37 -27.99
C PHE A 37 6.59 -10.18 -26.70
N ILE A 38 7.65 -10.95 -26.45
CA ILE A 38 7.85 -11.59 -25.15
C ILE A 38 8.32 -10.51 -24.18
N TYR A 39 7.62 -10.39 -23.06
CA TYR A 39 8.04 -9.49 -22.01
C TYR A 39 9.26 -10.04 -21.29
N GLU A 40 10.26 -9.18 -21.21
CA GLU A 40 11.44 -9.44 -20.41
C GLU A 40 11.40 -8.47 -19.24
N ASP A 41 11.36 -8.99 -18.03
CA ASP A 41 11.44 -8.15 -16.83
C ASP A 41 12.84 -7.51 -16.75
N ARG A 42 12.88 -6.19 -16.90
CA ARG A 42 14.11 -5.39 -16.87
C ARG A 42 14.40 -4.76 -15.52
N THR A 43 13.54 -4.97 -14.52
CA THR A 43 13.68 -4.33 -13.20
C THR A 43 15.01 -4.64 -12.56
N ARG A 44 15.48 -5.89 -12.66
CA ARG A 44 16.79 -6.34 -12.16
C ARG A 44 17.99 -5.63 -12.81
N ARG A 45 17.79 -4.93 -13.94
CA ARG A 45 18.83 -4.13 -14.60
C ARG A 45 18.98 -2.74 -13.96
N PHE A 46 17.94 -2.25 -13.29
CA PHE A 46 17.88 -0.90 -12.74
C PHE A 46 17.83 -0.89 -11.21
N PHE A 47 17.25 -1.93 -10.60
CA PHE A 47 17.00 -2.01 -9.17
C PHE A 47 17.65 -3.25 -8.53
N PRO A 48 18.02 -3.16 -7.24
CA PRO A 48 18.30 -4.33 -6.43
C PRO A 48 17.05 -5.23 -6.29
N PRO A 49 17.16 -6.41 -5.67
CA PRO A 49 16.00 -7.24 -5.36
C PRO A 49 14.90 -6.45 -4.65
N ALA A 50 13.64 -6.77 -4.97
CA ALA A 50 12.49 -6.08 -4.39
C ALA A 50 12.53 -6.15 -2.85
N PRO A 51 12.23 -5.04 -2.16
CA PRO A 51 12.20 -5.02 -0.71
C PRO A 51 11.10 -5.93 -0.18
N ARG A 52 11.28 -6.39 1.06
CA ARG A 52 10.30 -7.22 1.75
C ARG A 52 9.54 -6.43 2.78
N VAL A 53 8.45 -7.01 3.27
CA VAL A 53 7.72 -6.46 4.41
C VAL A 53 8.69 -6.33 5.61
N PRO A 54 8.85 -5.13 6.19
CA PRO A 54 9.69 -4.96 7.37
C PRO A 54 9.13 -5.76 8.55
N ARG A 55 10.03 -6.38 9.32
CA ARG A 55 9.65 -7.11 10.53
C ARG A 55 9.35 -6.13 11.65
N MET A 56 8.41 -6.48 12.52
CA MET A 56 8.22 -5.72 13.75
C MET A 56 9.46 -5.87 14.67
N PRO A 57 10.06 -4.77 15.14
CA PRO A 57 11.18 -4.82 16.08
C PRO A 57 10.80 -5.57 17.37
N GLY A 58 11.69 -6.44 17.86
CA GLY A 58 11.52 -7.22 19.09
C GLY A 58 11.10 -8.69 18.91
N LEU A 59 10.77 -9.13 17.69
CA LEU A 59 10.76 -10.55 17.34
C LEU A 59 12.19 -10.97 16.96
N ASN A 60 12.90 -11.60 17.88
CA ASN A 60 14.29 -12.03 17.72
C ASN A 60 14.53 -12.77 16.39
N ALA A 61 15.54 -12.32 15.62
CA ALA A 61 16.05 -13.00 14.42
C ALA A 61 16.84 -14.30 14.72
N GLY A 62 16.77 -14.82 15.94
CA GLY A 62 17.69 -15.83 16.47
C GLY A 62 17.51 -17.26 15.98
N ASP A 63 16.42 -17.57 15.24
CA ASP A 63 16.11 -18.95 14.83
C ASP A 63 15.64 -19.09 13.37
N ALA A 64 15.62 -17.99 12.60
CA ALA A 64 14.98 -17.95 11.29
C ALA A 64 15.94 -18.11 10.10
N GLY A 65 17.24 -18.32 10.32
CA GLY A 65 18.23 -18.42 9.23
C GLY A 65 17.93 -19.53 8.21
N PHE A 66 17.19 -20.58 8.60
CA PHE A 66 16.72 -21.63 7.68
C PHE A 66 15.31 -21.40 7.10
N MET A 67 14.51 -20.51 7.71
CA MET A 67 13.18 -20.16 7.20
C MET A 67 13.24 -19.04 6.16
N ASP A 68 14.24 -18.15 6.27
CA ASP A 68 14.49 -17.08 5.29
C ASP A 68 14.81 -17.67 3.91
N ASP A 69 15.72 -18.64 3.80
CA ASP A 69 16.03 -19.32 2.51
C ASP A 69 14.81 -20.01 1.87
N LEU A 70 13.82 -20.43 2.68
CA LEU A 70 12.59 -21.06 2.19
C LEU A 70 11.58 -20.01 1.70
N GLU A 71 11.42 -18.89 2.41
CA GLU A 71 10.59 -17.77 1.96
C GLU A 71 11.15 -17.14 0.67
N ASP A 72 12.48 -17.10 0.53
CA ASP A 72 13.19 -16.70 -0.69
C ASP A 72 12.77 -17.55 -1.89
N THR A 73 12.69 -18.87 -1.71
CA THR A 73 12.30 -19.79 -2.78
C THR A 73 10.83 -19.62 -3.17
N PHE A 74 9.92 -19.36 -2.21
CA PHE A 74 8.49 -19.18 -2.52
C PHE A 74 8.17 -17.84 -3.19
N HIS A 75 8.80 -16.75 -2.75
CA HIS A 75 8.68 -15.46 -3.44
C HIS A 75 9.31 -15.52 -4.83
N GLU A 76 10.47 -16.17 -5.00
CA GLU A 76 11.03 -16.42 -6.34
C GLU A 76 10.07 -17.22 -7.23
N LEU A 77 9.34 -18.21 -6.71
CA LEU A 77 8.36 -18.97 -7.50
C LEU A 77 7.19 -18.09 -7.97
N SER A 78 6.70 -17.18 -7.12
CA SER A 78 5.59 -16.26 -7.45
C SER A 78 5.99 -15.09 -8.36
N THR A 79 7.24 -14.65 -8.30
CA THR A 79 7.78 -13.53 -9.09
C THR A 79 8.62 -14.00 -10.27
N SER A 80 8.70 -15.32 -10.51
CA SER A 80 9.56 -15.85 -11.55
C SER A 80 9.11 -15.34 -12.92
N PRO A 81 10.02 -14.73 -13.72
CA PRO A 81 9.70 -14.26 -15.07
C PRO A 81 9.40 -15.41 -16.05
N ARG A 82 9.40 -16.66 -15.57
CA ARG A 82 9.10 -17.88 -16.30
C ARG A 82 7.81 -18.55 -15.82
N GLN A 83 7.00 -17.87 -15.01
CA GLN A 83 5.72 -18.41 -14.59
C GLN A 83 4.85 -18.61 -15.84
N HIS A 84 4.48 -19.86 -16.11
CA HIS A 84 3.59 -20.18 -17.21
C HIS A 84 2.25 -19.48 -16.99
N PHE A 85 1.67 -18.94 -18.07
CA PHE A 85 0.37 -18.32 -18.02
C PHE A 85 -0.64 -19.35 -17.51
N ASN A 86 -1.24 -19.06 -16.36
CA ASN A 86 -2.24 -19.90 -15.75
C ASN A 86 -3.38 -19.03 -15.23
N MET A 87 -4.58 -19.58 -15.24
CA MET A 87 -5.80 -18.87 -14.90
C MET A 87 -6.68 -19.69 -13.98
N LEU A 88 -7.07 -19.06 -12.88
CA LEU A 88 -8.06 -19.55 -11.94
C LEU A 88 -9.43 -19.01 -12.34
N SER A 89 -10.38 -19.90 -12.57
CA SER A 89 -11.79 -19.61 -12.77
C SER A 89 -12.57 -20.07 -11.56
N SER A 90 -13.33 -19.19 -10.92
CA SER A 90 -14.12 -19.49 -9.73
C SER A 90 -15.59 -19.17 -9.94
N GLY A 91 -16.48 -20.04 -9.46
CA GLY A 91 -17.93 -19.89 -9.61
C GLY A 91 -18.62 -19.85 -8.26
N ASP A 92 -19.57 -18.94 -8.08
CA ASP A 92 -20.34 -18.81 -6.84
C ASP A 92 -21.81 -19.27 -6.97
N LYS A 93 -22.48 -19.27 -5.81
CA LYS A 93 -23.88 -19.65 -5.68
C LYS A 93 -24.86 -18.70 -6.37
N ASP A 94 -24.44 -17.48 -6.68
CA ASP A 94 -25.28 -16.43 -7.27
C ASP A 94 -25.03 -16.30 -8.78
N GLY A 95 -24.40 -17.29 -9.41
CA GLY A 95 -24.23 -17.30 -10.86
C GLY A 95 -23.10 -16.41 -11.37
N CYS A 96 -22.19 -15.94 -10.51
CA CYS A 96 -21.04 -15.15 -10.93
C CYS A 96 -19.79 -16.03 -11.08
N ILE A 97 -19.12 -15.87 -12.21
CA ILE A 97 -17.82 -16.44 -12.55
C ILE A 97 -16.79 -15.32 -12.39
N CYS A 98 -15.71 -15.56 -11.66
CA CYS A 98 -14.55 -14.67 -11.62
C CYS A 98 -13.34 -15.35 -12.27
N PHE A 99 -12.54 -14.57 -12.98
CA PHE A 99 -11.28 -15.01 -13.58
C PHE A 99 -10.12 -14.28 -12.92
N SER A 100 -9.06 -15.02 -12.60
CA SER A 100 -7.83 -14.49 -12.03
C SER A 100 -6.62 -15.11 -12.68
N ILE A 101 -5.69 -14.28 -13.17
CA ILE A 101 -4.39 -14.74 -13.66
C ILE A 101 -3.49 -15.01 -12.45
N PHE A 102 -2.71 -16.10 -12.50
CA PHE A 102 -1.83 -16.55 -11.40
C PHE A 102 -2.56 -16.85 -10.08
N GLY A 103 -3.90 -16.88 -10.10
CA GLY A 103 -4.74 -16.94 -8.91
C GLY A 103 -4.71 -15.68 -8.04
N ILE A 104 -4.02 -14.62 -8.48
CA ILE A 104 -3.83 -13.38 -7.70
C ILE A 104 -4.34 -12.11 -8.37
N PHE A 105 -4.27 -12.02 -9.70
CA PHE A 105 -4.69 -10.82 -10.41
C PHE A 105 -6.09 -11.01 -11.04
N PRO A 106 -7.15 -10.38 -10.50
CA PRO A 106 -8.51 -10.52 -11.03
C PRO A 106 -8.65 -9.78 -12.36
N ILE A 107 -9.09 -10.47 -13.41
CA ILE A 107 -9.19 -9.89 -14.76
C ILE A 107 -10.62 -9.64 -15.23
N GLY A 108 -11.61 -10.28 -14.61
CA GLY A 108 -12.99 -10.11 -15.06
C GLY A 108 -14.00 -10.95 -14.31
N LYS A 109 -15.27 -10.56 -14.43
CA LYS A 109 -16.42 -11.27 -13.87
C LYS A 109 -17.51 -11.43 -14.92
N ILE A 110 -18.11 -12.60 -14.98
CA ILE A 110 -19.29 -12.89 -15.81
C ILE A 110 -20.43 -13.29 -14.89
N ASN A 111 -21.55 -12.59 -14.99
CA ASN A 111 -22.78 -13.00 -14.32
C ASN A 111 -23.68 -13.71 -15.34
N ILE A 112 -23.94 -15.01 -15.10
CA ILE A 112 -24.70 -15.85 -16.05
C ILE A 112 -26.17 -15.42 -16.17
N HIS A 113 -26.72 -14.71 -15.18
CA HIS A 113 -28.09 -14.20 -15.24
C HIS A 113 -28.24 -13.01 -16.18
N LYS A 114 -27.13 -12.31 -16.48
CA LYS A 114 -27.10 -11.19 -17.44
C LYS A 114 -26.88 -11.67 -18.88
N LEU A 115 -26.57 -12.95 -19.10
CA LEU A 115 -26.33 -13.50 -20.43
C LEU A 115 -27.66 -13.76 -21.16
N SER A 116 -27.73 -13.31 -22.41
CA SER A 116 -28.78 -13.73 -23.35
C SER A 116 -28.25 -14.90 -24.15
N LEU A 117 -28.80 -16.08 -23.90
CA LEU A 117 -28.37 -17.34 -24.50
C LEU A 117 -29.15 -17.58 -25.79
N CYS A 118 -28.45 -17.89 -26.88
CA CYS A 118 -29.07 -18.35 -28.12
C CYS A 118 -28.89 -19.86 -28.23
N ALA A 119 -29.99 -20.61 -28.37
CA ALA A 119 -29.92 -22.05 -28.64
C ALA A 119 -29.96 -22.27 -30.17
N PRO A 120 -28.85 -22.61 -30.83
CA PRO A 120 -28.83 -22.78 -32.29
C PRO A 120 -29.75 -23.91 -32.78
N PHE A 121 -30.11 -24.84 -31.90
CA PHE A 121 -30.96 -26.00 -32.19
C PHE A 121 -32.46 -25.78 -31.90
N LEU A 122 -32.85 -24.70 -31.21
CA LEU A 122 -34.22 -24.44 -30.75
C LEU A 122 -34.65 -23.04 -31.18
N ASP A 123 -35.39 -22.91 -32.30
CA ASP A 123 -35.87 -21.66 -32.90
C ASP A 123 -34.86 -20.50 -32.95
N LYS A 124 -34.37 -20.16 -34.16
CA LYS A 124 -33.39 -19.06 -34.40
C LYS A 124 -33.78 -17.67 -33.87
N THR A 125 -34.98 -17.49 -33.31
CA THR A 125 -35.53 -16.23 -32.79
C THR A 125 -35.76 -16.21 -31.27
N ALA A 126 -35.52 -17.33 -30.59
CA ALA A 126 -35.71 -17.43 -29.14
C ALA A 126 -34.40 -17.14 -28.40
N THR A 127 -34.45 -16.16 -27.50
CA THR A 127 -33.37 -15.90 -26.53
C THR A 127 -33.76 -16.50 -25.20
N PHE A 128 -32.81 -17.09 -24.48
CA PHE A 128 -33.03 -17.66 -23.15
C PHE A 128 -32.24 -16.87 -22.12
N GLN A 129 -32.79 -16.79 -20.92
CA GLN A 129 -32.14 -16.19 -19.77
C GLN A 129 -32.22 -17.14 -18.59
N LEU A 130 -31.08 -17.31 -17.91
CA LEU A 130 -31.02 -18.06 -16.67
C LEU A 130 -31.38 -17.14 -15.50
N LEU A 131 -32.36 -17.54 -14.71
CA LEU A 131 -32.78 -16.86 -13.50
C LEU A 131 -32.49 -17.77 -12.30
N ASN A 132 -32.10 -17.17 -11.18
CA ASN A 132 -31.84 -17.86 -9.92
C ASN A 132 -30.90 -19.08 -10.09
N ALA A 133 -29.92 -18.97 -10.99
CA ALA A 133 -29.03 -20.06 -11.33
C ALA A 133 -27.76 -20.05 -10.49
N SER A 134 -27.41 -21.19 -9.90
CA SER A 134 -26.16 -21.40 -9.16
C SER A 134 -25.16 -22.21 -9.97
N ILE A 135 -23.88 -21.86 -9.89
CA ILE A 135 -22.81 -22.55 -10.61
C ILE A 135 -22.44 -23.81 -9.85
N HIS A 136 -22.38 -24.93 -10.56
CA HIS A 136 -21.99 -26.22 -9.99
C HIS A 136 -20.57 -26.62 -10.40
N GLN A 137 -20.21 -26.37 -11.66
CA GLN A 137 -18.90 -26.72 -12.17
C GLN A 137 -18.46 -25.76 -13.28
N LEU A 138 -17.17 -25.49 -13.31
CA LEU A 138 -16.48 -24.77 -14.37
C LEU A 138 -15.41 -25.68 -14.94
N ALA A 139 -15.27 -25.70 -16.26
CA ALA A 139 -14.16 -26.35 -16.94
C ALA A 139 -13.68 -25.45 -18.07
N LEU A 140 -12.52 -24.84 -17.88
CA LEU A 140 -11.86 -24.03 -18.89
C LEU A 140 -11.01 -24.93 -19.78
N SER A 141 -11.03 -24.66 -21.09
CA SER A 141 -10.20 -25.41 -22.04
C SER A 141 -8.72 -25.10 -21.86
N LYS A 142 -7.85 -26.04 -22.26
CA LYS A 142 -6.38 -25.89 -22.14
C LYS A 142 -5.79 -24.78 -23.01
N ASP A 143 -6.48 -24.45 -24.10
CA ASP A 143 -6.18 -23.31 -24.98
C ASP A 143 -6.87 -22.02 -24.51
N LEU A 144 -7.56 -22.05 -23.37
CA LEU A 144 -8.27 -20.92 -22.74
C LEU A 144 -9.38 -20.30 -23.59
N SER A 145 -9.73 -20.90 -24.73
CA SER A 145 -10.65 -20.34 -25.72
C SER A 145 -12.13 -20.63 -25.43
N GLN A 146 -12.41 -21.64 -24.61
CA GLN A 146 -13.76 -22.09 -24.30
C GLN A 146 -13.91 -22.36 -22.81
N LEU A 147 -15.03 -21.91 -22.24
CA LEU A 147 -15.42 -22.23 -20.87
C LEU A 147 -16.74 -22.99 -20.86
N VAL A 148 -16.72 -24.18 -20.29
CA VAL A 148 -17.93 -24.96 -20.01
C VAL A 148 -18.41 -24.63 -18.60
N VAL A 149 -19.68 -24.25 -18.48
CA VAL A 149 -20.32 -23.90 -17.22
C VAL A 149 -21.52 -24.81 -17.00
N LEU A 150 -21.50 -25.59 -15.93
CA LEU A 150 -22.68 -26.31 -15.45
C LEU A 150 -23.36 -25.48 -14.37
N SER A 151 -24.63 -25.16 -14.60
CA SER A 151 -25.44 -24.35 -13.69
C SER A 151 -26.78 -25.03 -13.44
N PHE A 152 -27.35 -24.85 -12.25
CA PHE A 152 -28.70 -25.31 -11.94
C PHE A 152 -29.58 -24.10 -11.68
N GLY A 153 -30.72 -24.01 -12.36
CA GLY A 153 -31.60 -22.85 -12.23
C GLY A 153 -32.79 -22.88 -13.17
N GLU A 154 -33.52 -21.77 -13.19
CA GLU A 154 -34.71 -21.59 -14.02
C GLU A 154 -34.31 -21.01 -15.37
N LEU A 155 -34.64 -21.70 -16.46
CA LEU A 155 -34.45 -21.19 -17.82
C LEU A 155 -35.74 -20.54 -18.31
N LYS A 156 -35.67 -19.24 -18.59
CA LYS A 156 -36.79 -18.47 -19.13
C LYS A 156 -36.59 -18.20 -20.62
N LYS A 157 -37.57 -18.60 -21.44
CA LYS A 157 -37.61 -18.30 -22.87
C LYS A 157 -38.18 -16.89 -23.11
N ASN A 158 -37.35 -15.99 -23.63
CA ASN A 158 -37.75 -14.67 -24.10
C ASN A 158 -38.02 -14.74 -25.62
N LEU A 159 -39.30 -14.73 -25.99
CA LEU A 159 -39.74 -14.66 -27.39
C LEU A 159 -39.71 -13.20 -27.87
N VAL A 160 -38.93 -12.92 -28.92
CA VAL A 160 -39.04 -11.64 -29.63
C VAL A 160 -40.35 -11.67 -30.41
N LYS A 161 -41.36 -10.91 -29.95
CA LYS A 161 -42.66 -10.81 -30.62
C LYS A 161 -42.48 -10.19 -32.02
N PRO A 162 -42.87 -10.86 -33.12
CA PRO A 162 -43.24 -10.12 -34.32
C PRO A 162 -44.49 -9.29 -33.99
N LYS A 163 -44.46 -7.98 -34.30
CA LYS A 163 -45.60 -7.07 -34.09
C LYS A 163 -46.87 -7.68 -34.72
N GLY A 164 -47.88 -7.99 -33.91
CA GLY A 164 -49.25 -8.16 -34.41
C GLY A 164 -50.05 -9.43 -34.06
N LYS A 165 -49.62 -10.33 -33.17
CA LYS A 165 -50.51 -11.40 -32.66
C LYS A 165 -50.37 -11.64 -31.16
N ASN A 166 -51.47 -11.47 -30.43
CA ASN A 166 -51.61 -11.86 -29.03
C ASN A 166 -51.90 -13.36 -28.95
N PHE A 167 -50.87 -14.16 -28.66
CA PHE A 167 -51.04 -15.48 -28.09
C PHE A 167 -50.60 -15.43 -26.62
N SER A 168 -51.54 -15.71 -25.71
CA SER A 168 -51.23 -16.05 -24.32
C SER A 168 -50.68 -17.48 -24.29
N LEU A 169 -49.36 -17.60 -24.24
CA LEU A 169 -48.69 -18.86 -23.91
C LEU A 169 -47.90 -18.62 -22.64
N THR A 170 -48.29 -19.34 -21.60
CA THR A 170 -47.58 -19.53 -20.34
C THR A 170 -46.10 -19.76 -20.63
N GLY A 171 -45.22 -18.94 -20.07
CA GLY A 171 -43.78 -19.12 -20.23
C GLY A 171 -43.38 -20.42 -19.56
N ASP A 172 -43.00 -21.43 -20.33
CA ASP A 172 -42.44 -22.68 -19.82
C ASP A 172 -41.07 -22.37 -19.17
N SER A 173 -41.10 -22.06 -17.88
CA SER A 173 -39.92 -21.97 -17.03
C SER A 173 -39.48 -23.39 -16.68
N SER A 174 -38.45 -23.90 -17.35
CA SER A 174 -37.88 -25.20 -17.00
C SER A 174 -36.79 -25.00 -15.95
N VAL A 175 -37.03 -25.46 -14.72
CA VAL A 175 -36.00 -25.57 -13.68
C VAL A 175 -35.20 -26.85 -13.92
N GLY A 176 -33.88 -26.74 -13.99
CA GLY A 176 -33.03 -27.89 -14.25
C GLY A 176 -31.54 -27.57 -14.30
N LEU A 177 -30.76 -28.57 -14.69
CA LEU A 177 -29.33 -28.43 -14.96
C LEU A 177 -29.12 -27.94 -16.40
N HIS A 178 -28.36 -26.89 -16.57
CA HIS A 178 -28.04 -26.24 -17.84
C HIS A 178 -26.53 -26.25 -18.06
N CYS A 179 -26.13 -26.62 -19.28
CA CYS A 179 -24.74 -26.57 -19.73
C CYS A 179 -24.55 -25.39 -20.69
N LEU A 180 -23.65 -24.47 -20.35
CA LEU A 180 -23.31 -23.31 -21.16
C LEU A 180 -21.90 -23.48 -21.72
N LEU A 181 -21.73 -23.12 -22.99
CA LEU A 181 -20.42 -22.97 -23.61
C LEU A 181 -20.19 -21.48 -23.85
N LEU A 182 -19.24 -20.90 -23.15
CA LEU A 182 -18.85 -19.50 -23.29
C LEU A 182 -17.59 -19.40 -24.15
N ASN A 183 -17.58 -18.46 -25.08
CA ASN A 183 -16.39 -18.12 -25.85
C ASN A 183 -15.49 -17.21 -24.99
N THR A 184 -14.28 -17.71 -24.71
CA THR A 184 -13.24 -17.01 -23.95
C THR A 184 -11.97 -16.81 -24.79
N SER A 185 -12.06 -16.83 -26.12
CA SER A 185 -10.92 -16.71 -27.05
C SER A 185 -10.03 -15.50 -26.79
N ILE A 186 -10.58 -14.42 -26.21
CA ILE A 186 -9.82 -13.24 -25.81
C ILE A 186 -8.62 -13.57 -24.92
N PHE A 187 -8.71 -14.59 -24.06
CA PHE A 187 -7.59 -15.00 -23.19
C PHE A 187 -6.44 -15.62 -23.99
N LEU A 188 -6.75 -16.32 -25.08
CA LEU A 188 -5.76 -16.85 -26.01
C LEU A 188 -5.22 -15.74 -26.93
N ASP A 189 -6.12 -14.99 -27.56
CA ASP A 189 -5.82 -13.96 -28.57
C ASP A 189 -4.98 -12.80 -28.00
N ARG A 190 -5.08 -12.54 -26.69
CA ARG A 190 -4.37 -11.48 -25.97
C ARG A 190 -3.56 -12.00 -24.79
N LYS A 191 -3.15 -13.27 -24.83
CA LYS A 191 -2.39 -13.95 -23.78
C LYS A 191 -1.16 -13.14 -23.34
N ASN A 192 -0.37 -12.66 -24.29
CA ASN A 192 0.90 -11.98 -23.99
C ASN A 192 0.66 -10.64 -23.28
N GLU A 193 -0.33 -9.88 -23.73
CA GLU A 193 -0.73 -8.61 -23.13
C GLU A 193 -1.30 -8.82 -21.72
N LEU A 194 -2.17 -9.82 -21.55
CA LEU A 194 -2.75 -10.18 -20.26
C LEU A 194 -1.68 -10.67 -19.28
N HIS A 195 -0.72 -11.48 -19.75
CA HIS A 195 0.41 -11.95 -18.98
C HIS A 195 1.24 -10.78 -18.45
N GLN A 196 1.58 -9.83 -19.33
CA GLN A 196 2.37 -8.65 -19.01
C GLN A 196 1.72 -7.77 -17.94
N VAL A 197 0.44 -7.42 -18.16
CA VAL A 197 -0.31 -6.59 -17.22
C VAL A 197 -0.45 -7.29 -15.88
N ALA A 198 -0.80 -8.59 -15.87
CA ALA A 198 -0.96 -9.35 -14.64
C ALA A 198 0.35 -9.44 -13.84
N GLN A 199 1.49 -9.65 -14.52
CA GLN A 199 2.79 -9.73 -13.86
C GLN A 199 3.18 -8.39 -13.21
N GLN A 200 3.02 -7.28 -13.93
CA GLN A 200 3.34 -5.95 -13.41
C GLN A 200 2.39 -5.55 -12.27
N ALA A 201 1.09 -5.76 -12.43
CA ALA A 201 0.09 -5.44 -11.41
C ALA A 201 0.27 -6.28 -10.14
N SER A 202 0.57 -7.58 -10.27
CA SER A 202 0.85 -8.44 -9.11
C SER A 202 2.09 -7.97 -8.36
N SER A 203 3.15 -7.60 -9.08
CA SER A 203 4.36 -7.03 -8.47
C SER A 203 4.08 -5.71 -7.76
N ILE A 204 3.21 -4.85 -8.31
CA ILE A 204 2.80 -3.59 -7.67
C ILE A 204 2.03 -3.89 -6.38
N GLU A 205 1.07 -4.83 -6.40
CA GLU A 205 0.28 -5.21 -5.24
C GLU A 205 1.16 -5.71 -4.08
N ASP A 206 2.16 -6.55 -4.38
CA ASP A 206 3.09 -7.04 -3.36
C ASP A 206 3.93 -5.90 -2.76
N LEU A 207 4.39 -4.95 -3.58
CA LEU A 207 5.13 -3.76 -3.11
C LEU A 207 4.25 -2.79 -2.33
N VAL A 208 2.97 -2.66 -2.68
CA VAL A 208 1.99 -1.86 -1.93
C VAL A 208 1.82 -2.43 -0.52
N GLU A 209 1.84 -3.76 -0.34
CA GLU A 209 1.87 -4.38 0.99
C GLU A 209 3.15 -4.03 1.77
N VAL A 210 4.30 -4.00 1.10
CA VAL A 210 5.56 -3.54 1.73
C VAL A 210 5.43 -2.10 2.22
N VAL A 211 4.89 -1.19 1.39
CA VAL A 211 4.67 0.21 1.78
C VAL A 211 3.73 0.31 2.99
N ARG A 212 2.60 -0.39 2.96
CA ARG A 212 1.62 -0.42 4.07
C ARG A 212 2.25 -0.88 5.37
N ALA A 213 3.00 -1.98 5.32
CA ALA A 213 3.67 -2.52 6.50
C ALA A 213 4.78 -1.59 7.01
N SER A 214 5.56 -0.96 6.11
CA SER A 214 6.56 0.06 6.48
C SER A 214 5.93 1.23 7.24
N LEU A 215 4.82 1.79 6.73
CA LEU A 215 4.12 2.89 7.40
C LEU A 215 3.60 2.47 8.79
N SER A 216 3.07 1.25 8.91
CA SER A 216 2.60 0.69 10.19
C SER A 216 3.73 0.52 11.21
N VAL A 217 4.87 -0.05 10.79
CA VAL A 217 6.05 -0.22 11.65
C VAL A 217 6.60 1.14 12.09
N MET A 218 6.76 2.08 11.16
CA MET A 218 7.25 3.43 11.46
C MET A 218 6.34 4.17 12.44
N SER A 219 5.02 4.14 12.20
CA SER A 219 4.02 4.77 13.08
C SER A 219 4.10 4.20 14.49
N LYS A 220 4.14 2.87 14.61
CA LYS A 220 4.25 2.19 15.90
C LYS A 220 5.54 2.57 16.64
N GLN A 221 6.70 2.42 15.99
CA GLN A 221 8.00 2.70 16.62
C GLN A 221 8.14 4.15 17.09
N TRP A 222 7.67 5.09 16.27
CA TRP A 222 7.69 6.50 16.66
C TRP A 222 6.73 6.80 17.82
N SER A 223 5.51 6.26 17.77
CA SER A 223 4.52 6.45 18.84
C SER A 223 4.98 5.91 20.20
N GLU A 224 5.68 4.77 20.21
CA GLU A 224 6.26 4.20 21.44
C GLU A 224 7.36 5.10 22.02
N ALA A 225 8.21 5.70 21.16
CA ALA A 225 9.23 6.64 21.58
C ALA A 225 8.64 7.96 22.11
N MET A 226 7.63 8.52 21.43
CA MET A 226 6.96 9.74 21.88
C MET A 226 6.15 9.53 23.15
N HIS A 227 5.50 8.37 23.31
CA HIS A 227 4.89 8.01 24.60
C HIS A 227 5.94 8.01 25.72
N SER A 228 7.12 7.41 25.51
CA SER A 228 8.19 7.46 26.51
C SER A 228 8.70 8.88 26.78
N PHE A 229 8.67 9.77 25.79
CA PHE A 229 9.03 11.18 25.97
C PHE A 229 7.99 11.89 26.84
N HIS A 230 6.72 11.84 26.48
CA HIS A 230 5.63 12.47 27.23
C HIS A 230 5.53 11.93 28.66
N GLU A 231 5.63 10.61 28.87
CA GLU A 231 5.63 10.01 30.21
C GLU A 231 6.69 10.64 31.15
N LYS A 232 7.84 11.07 30.60
CA LYS A 232 8.90 11.70 31.39
C LYS A 232 8.82 13.21 31.47
N PHE A 233 8.21 13.90 30.50
CA PHE A 233 8.17 15.37 30.44
C PHE A 233 6.85 15.96 30.95
N ASP A 234 5.72 15.28 30.80
CA ASP A 234 4.39 15.72 31.27
C ASP A 234 4.32 16.03 32.79
N PRO A 235 5.05 15.34 33.69
CA PRO A 235 5.05 15.68 35.11
C PRO A 235 5.46 17.13 35.39
N LEU A 236 6.24 17.77 34.52
CA LEU A 236 6.66 19.16 34.68
C LEU A 236 5.47 20.11 34.74
N SER A 237 4.48 19.95 33.85
CA SER A 237 3.26 20.78 33.85
C SER A 237 2.53 20.70 35.20
N SER A 238 2.39 19.49 35.75
CA SER A 238 1.75 19.29 37.06
C SER A 238 2.56 19.93 38.20
N LEU A 239 3.88 19.89 38.13
CA LEU A 239 4.77 20.50 39.12
C LEU A 239 4.65 22.03 39.08
N ILE A 240 4.63 22.65 37.90
CA ILE A 240 4.49 24.10 37.74
C ILE A 240 3.20 24.61 38.41
N VAL A 241 2.08 23.93 38.13
CA VAL A 241 0.78 24.25 38.75
C VAL A 241 0.82 24.04 40.27
N SER A 242 1.46 22.96 40.75
CA SER A 242 1.57 22.68 42.19
C SER A 242 2.39 23.73 42.96
N HIS A 243 3.32 24.40 42.28
CA HIS A 243 4.12 25.50 42.84
C HIS A 243 3.45 26.88 42.66
N GLY A 244 2.24 26.93 42.11
CA GLY A 244 1.44 28.16 41.97
C GLY A 244 1.94 29.12 40.89
N LEU A 245 2.67 28.63 39.89
CA LEU A 245 3.14 29.42 38.75
C LEU A 245 2.12 29.36 37.60
N ASP A 246 2.01 30.45 36.84
CA ASP A 246 1.14 30.59 35.66
C ASP A 246 1.93 30.46 34.34
N SER A 247 3.07 29.78 34.39
CA SER A 247 3.93 29.48 33.23
C SER A 247 3.61 28.09 32.66
N ASN A 248 4.09 27.82 31.45
CA ASN A 248 4.08 26.47 30.86
C ASN A 248 5.53 25.90 30.82
N PRO A 249 5.70 24.58 30.57
CA PRO A 249 7.03 23.97 30.46
C PRO A 249 7.97 24.68 29.48
N GLN A 250 7.44 25.13 28.33
CA GLN A 250 8.19 25.83 27.31
C GLN A 250 8.78 27.15 27.85
N ASP A 251 8.00 27.95 28.56
CA ASP A 251 8.42 29.24 29.13
C ASP A 251 9.49 29.06 30.21
N GLU A 252 9.35 28.01 31.03
CA GLU A 252 10.33 27.66 32.08
C GLU A 252 11.69 27.27 31.46
N PHE A 253 11.67 26.42 30.42
CA PHE A 253 12.89 26.05 29.70
C PHE A 253 13.51 27.24 28.95
N LEU A 254 12.71 28.08 28.31
CA LEU A 254 13.19 29.29 27.63
C LEU A 254 13.82 30.27 28.62
N SER A 255 13.20 30.48 29.79
CA SER A 255 13.73 31.36 30.83
C SER A 255 15.13 30.93 31.27
N VAL A 256 15.32 29.62 31.50
CA VAL A 256 16.64 29.07 31.82
C VAL A 256 17.63 29.22 30.67
N LEU A 257 17.20 28.99 29.43
CA LEU A 257 18.06 29.15 28.25
C LEU A 257 18.57 30.59 28.12
N PHE A 258 17.75 31.59 28.48
CA PHE A 258 18.11 33.01 28.48
C PHE A 258 18.84 33.46 29.77
N GLY A 259 19.22 32.53 30.65
CA GLY A 259 20.05 32.82 31.83
C GLY A 259 19.28 33.26 33.07
N ALA A 260 17.96 33.06 33.12
CA ALA A 260 17.20 33.24 34.34
C ALA A 260 17.57 32.18 35.40
N ARG A 261 17.25 32.46 36.66
CA ARG A 261 17.39 31.47 37.74
C ARG A 261 16.42 30.31 37.51
N THR A 262 16.86 29.09 37.78
CA THR A 262 16.00 27.90 37.74
C THR A 262 14.84 28.09 38.73
N SER A 263 13.61 27.94 38.25
CA SER A 263 12.45 27.93 39.14
C SER A 263 12.46 26.67 40.03
N PRO A 264 11.86 26.73 41.23
CA PRO A 264 11.71 25.55 42.09
C PRO A 264 11.07 24.32 41.41
N PRO A 265 9.98 24.43 40.63
CA PRO A 265 9.40 23.27 39.95
C PRO A 265 10.33 22.69 38.88
N LEU A 266 11.01 23.53 38.09
CA LEU A 266 11.94 23.04 37.07
C LEU A 266 13.17 22.37 37.69
N HIS A 267 13.70 22.92 38.80
CA HIS A 267 14.80 22.28 39.53
C HIS A 267 14.37 20.93 40.11
N GLN A 268 13.20 20.86 40.74
CA GLN A 268 12.65 19.61 41.28
C GLN A 268 12.46 18.58 40.17
N PHE A 269 11.92 18.99 39.02
CA PHE A 269 11.72 18.13 37.87
C PHE A 269 13.04 17.56 37.33
N LEU A 270 14.00 18.43 37.02
CA LEU A 270 15.27 18.04 36.39
C LEU A 270 16.11 17.12 37.27
N VAL A 271 16.13 17.36 38.58
CA VAL A 271 16.97 16.60 39.52
C VAL A 271 16.26 15.35 40.05
N ASN A 272 14.99 15.46 40.46
CA ASN A 272 14.30 14.40 41.20
C ASN A 272 13.38 13.55 40.32
N SER A 273 12.67 14.16 39.37
CA SER A 273 11.65 13.46 38.56
C SER A 273 12.24 12.84 37.29
N LEU A 274 12.96 13.64 36.50
CA LEU A 274 13.61 13.23 35.26
C LEU A 274 14.97 12.58 35.57
N GLY A 275 15.87 13.35 36.17
CA GLY A 275 17.24 12.94 36.47
C GLY A 275 18.07 12.57 35.22
N GLU A 276 19.37 12.34 35.41
CA GLU A 276 20.25 11.92 34.31
C GLU A 276 19.82 10.57 33.71
N ALA A 277 19.43 9.61 34.55
CA ALA A 277 19.04 8.28 34.11
C ALA A 277 17.73 8.28 33.31
N GLY A 278 16.74 9.10 33.69
CA GLY A 278 15.49 9.23 32.94
C GLY A 278 15.72 9.91 31.60
N LEU A 279 16.48 11.01 31.57
CA LEU A 279 16.84 11.71 30.35
C LEU A 279 17.59 10.81 29.35
N LYS A 280 18.62 10.07 29.81
CA LYS A 280 19.36 9.14 28.94
C LYS A 280 18.48 8.01 28.39
N ARG A 281 17.52 7.53 29.16
CA ARG A 281 16.58 6.49 28.71
C ARG A 281 15.70 7.01 27.58
N VAL A 282 15.13 8.20 27.72
CA VAL A 282 14.29 8.83 26.69
C VAL A 282 15.11 9.18 25.45
N CYS A 283 16.29 9.78 25.62
CA CYS A 283 17.21 10.06 24.51
C CYS A 283 17.51 8.80 23.70
N LYS A 284 17.84 7.69 24.40
CA LYS A 284 18.07 6.40 23.75
C LYS A 284 16.83 5.87 23.03
N ALA A 285 15.64 6.04 23.59
CA ALA A 285 14.39 5.59 22.96
C ALA A 285 14.13 6.35 21.65
N VAL A 286 14.24 7.68 21.66
CA VAL A 286 14.07 8.53 20.48
C VAL A 286 15.15 8.25 19.43
N ASP A 287 16.42 8.14 19.83
CA ASP A 287 17.53 7.81 18.92
C ASP A 287 17.36 6.43 18.27
N THR A 288 16.89 5.45 19.04
CA THR A 288 16.65 4.09 18.53
C THR A 288 15.51 4.12 17.52
N ALA A 289 14.36 4.72 17.87
CA ALA A 289 13.25 4.85 16.95
C ALA A 289 13.64 5.61 15.67
N GLY A 290 14.40 6.71 15.78
CA GLY A 290 14.92 7.44 14.64
C GLY A 290 15.77 6.59 13.69
N LYS A 291 16.67 5.75 14.23
CA LYS A 291 17.50 4.82 13.44
C LYS A 291 16.66 3.75 12.77
N GLU A 292 15.71 3.15 13.48
CA GLU A 292 14.80 2.15 12.93
C GLU A 292 13.95 2.76 11.80
N LEU A 293 13.40 3.97 11.99
CA LEU A 293 12.66 4.68 10.94
C LEU A 293 13.53 4.92 9.70
N HIS A 294 14.77 5.39 9.86
CA HIS A 294 15.71 5.53 8.74
C HIS A 294 15.97 4.19 8.03
N SER A 295 16.17 3.10 8.77
CA SER A 295 16.35 1.76 8.20
C SER A 295 15.13 1.33 7.40
N VAL A 296 13.93 1.46 7.99
CA VAL A 296 12.67 1.11 7.32
C VAL A 296 12.49 1.92 6.03
N ILE A 297 12.82 3.22 6.05
CA ILE A 297 12.71 4.06 4.86
C ILE A 297 13.67 3.58 3.76
N HIS A 298 14.96 3.45 4.08
CA HIS A 298 15.99 3.17 3.08
C HIS A 298 15.98 1.73 2.57
N GLU A 299 15.64 0.76 3.41
CA GLU A 299 15.70 -0.66 3.06
C GLU A 299 14.36 -1.18 2.51
N HIS A 300 13.23 -0.53 2.85
CA HIS A 300 11.91 -1.04 2.52
C HIS A 300 11.03 -0.03 1.77
N LEU A 301 10.74 1.12 2.36
CA LEU A 301 9.73 2.05 1.83
C LEU A 301 10.17 2.71 0.51
N GLN A 302 11.34 3.35 0.49
CA GLN A 302 11.84 4.09 -0.67
C GLN A 302 12.06 3.16 -1.88
N PRO A 303 12.77 2.02 -1.74
CA PRO A 303 12.91 1.09 -2.86
C PRO A 303 11.56 0.57 -3.37
N ALA A 304 10.58 0.34 -2.49
CA ALA A 304 9.26 -0.14 -2.91
C ALA A 304 8.53 0.90 -3.77
N VAL A 305 8.52 2.16 -3.34
CA VAL A 305 7.86 3.26 -4.06
C VAL A 305 8.56 3.54 -5.40
N GLU A 306 9.88 3.47 -5.46
CA GLU A 306 10.64 3.63 -6.71
C GLU A 306 10.33 2.51 -7.72
N ILE A 307 10.29 1.24 -7.26
CA ILE A 307 9.94 0.11 -8.13
C ILE A 307 8.48 0.18 -8.57
N ILE A 308 7.55 0.58 -7.69
CA ILE A 308 6.13 0.83 -8.07
C ILE A 308 6.07 1.88 -9.18
N GLY A 309 6.77 3.01 -9.01
CA GLY A 309 6.84 4.07 -10.01
C GLY A 309 7.39 3.58 -11.35
N PHE A 310 8.45 2.76 -11.32
CA PHE A 310 9.00 2.13 -12.52
C PHE A 310 7.98 1.23 -13.23
N ARG A 311 7.29 0.34 -12.50
CA ARG A 311 6.29 -0.57 -13.07
C ARG A 311 5.07 0.16 -13.65
N ILE A 312 4.59 1.19 -12.96
CA ILE A 312 3.49 2.03 -13.46
C ILE A 312 3.94 2.76 -14.73
N ALA A 313 5.19 3.22 -14.82
CA ALA A 313 5.72 3.83 -16.04
C ALA A 313 5.80 2.83 -17.21
N GLU A 314 6.12 1.55 -16.95
CA GLU A 314 6.03 0.50 -17.98
C GLU A 314 4.58 0.30 -18.45
N LEU A 315 3.62 0.14 -17.51
CA LEU A 315 2.19 0.04 -17.81
C LEU A 315 1.70 1.27 -18.59
N ARG A 316 2.22 2.46 -18.28
CA ARG A 316 1.91 3.69 -19.00
C ARG A 316 2.35 3.61 -20.46
N GLY A 317 3.55 3.09 -20.71
CA GLY A 317 4.03 2.80 -22.06
C GLY A 317 3.12 1.82 -22.81
N LEU A 318 2.66 0.75 -22.15
CA LEU A 318 1.75 -0.23 -22.72
C LEU A 318 0.38 0.36 -23.03
N SER A 319 -0.18 1.19 -22.14
CA SER A 319 -1.50 1.82 -22.30
C SER A 319 -1.60 2.71 -23.54
N ARG A 320 -0.48 3.35 -23.92
CA ARG A 320 -0.38 4.18 -25.13
C ARG A 320 -0.45 3.36 -26.42
N TRP A 321 -0.15 2.06 -26.35
CA TRP A 321 -0.33 1.17 -27.49
C TRP A 321 -1.77 0.66 -27.58
N ARG A 322 -2.68 1.58 -27.92
CA ARG A 322 -4.12 1.34 -27.94
C ARG A 322 -4.53 0.16 -28.83
N ALA A 323 -3.85 -0.08 -29.94
CA ALA A 323 -4.16 -1.20 -30.84
C ALA A 323 -4.09 -2.59 -30.16
N ARG A 324 -3.27 -2.75 -29.12
CA ARG A 324 -3.11 -4.02 -28.39
C ARG A 324 -3.74 -4.01 -27.01
N TYR A 325 -3.56 -2.93 -26.26
CA TYR A 325 -3.90 -2.88 -24.83
C TYR A 325 -5.28 -2.31 -24.53
N HIS A 326 -5.87 -1.53 -25.45
CA HIS A 326 -7.21 -0.97 -25.23
C HIS A 326 -8.29 -2.07 -25.15
N ILE A 327 -8.16 -3.14 -25.95
CA ILE A 327 -9.16 -4.24 -25.98
C ILE A 327 -9.20 -5.05 -24.67
N ILE A 328 -8.09 -5.08 -23.92
CA ILE A 328 -8.03 -5.73 -22.60
C ILE A 328 -8.39 -4.79 -21.46
N GLY A 329 -8.74 -3.53 -21.76
CA GLY A 329 -9.22 -2.55 -20.78
C GLY A 329 -8.14 -1.70 -20.10
N LEU A 330 -6.89 -1.70 -20.59
CA LEU A 330 -5.84 -0.84 -20.04
C LEU A 330 -6.06 0.61 -20.50
N ASP A 331 -6.63 1.43 -19.61
CA ASP A 331 -6.97 2.83 -19.89
C ASP A 331 -5.80 3.78 -19.59
N GLU A 332 -5.44 4.59 -20.58
CA GLU A 332 -4.32 5.53 -20.47
C GLU A 332 -4.55 6.62 -19.42
N LYS A 333 -5.78 7.13 -19.27
CA LYS A 333 -6.05 8.21 -18.31
C LYS A 333 -5.95 7.72 -16.88
N LEU A 334 -6.44 6.50 -16.62
CA LEU A 334 -6.29 5.87 -15.31
C LEU A 334 -4.81 5.67 -14.99
N ILE A 335 -4.01 5.16 -15.94
CA ILE A 335 -2.58 4.93 -15.72
C ILE A 335 -1.79 6.24 -15.58
N ASP A 336 -2.16 7.30 -16.32
CA ASP A 336 -1.58 8.63 -16.13
C ASP A 336 -1.83 9.15 -14.71
N SER A 337 -3.06 9.00 -14.19
CA SER A 337 -3.38 9.36 -12.80
C SER A 337 -2.60 8.52 -11.77
N ALA A 338 -2.43 7.22 -12.01
CA ALA A 338 -1.60 6.35 -11.17
C ALA A 338 -0.14 6.81 -11.15
N THR A 339 0.38 7.18 -12.32
CA THR A 339 1.76 7.65 -12.49
C THR A 339 2.00 8.91 -11.68
N GLU A 340 1.04 9.83 -11.71
CA GLU A 340 1.09 11.07 -10.94
C GLU A 340 1.07 10.81 -9.43
N LYS A 341 0.14 9.97 -8.94
CA LYS A 341 0.06 9.57 -7.52
C LYS A 341 1.32 8.87 -7.03
N ALA A 342 1.89 7.96 -7.83
CA ALA A 342 3.14 7.28 -7.48
C ALA A 342 4.31 8.27 -7.37
N GLY A 343 4.34 9.26 -8.28
CA GLY A 343 5.30 10.35 -8.24
C GLY A 343 5.16 11.26 -7.02
N MET A 344 3.93 11.58 -6.61
CA MET A 344 3.66 12.34 -5.38
C MET A 344 4.10 11.56 -4.14
N LEU A 345 3.76 10.27 -4.06
CA LEU A 345 4.18 9.41 -2.95
C LEU A 345 5.72 9.42 -2.79
N LEU A 346 6.47 9.37 -3.89
CA LEU A 346 7.93 9.48 -3.85
C LEU A 346 8.40 10.81 -3.25
N VAL A 347 7.78 11.93 -3.64
CA VAL A 347 8.08 13.25 -3.06
C VAL A 347 7.76 13.28 -1.56
N HIS A 348 6.69 12.62 -1.12
CA HIS A 348 6.33 12.53 0.28
C HIS A 348 7.32 11.69 1.09
N VAL A 349 7.83 10.59 0.55
CA VAL A 349 8.89 9.80 1.20
C VAL A 349 10.15 10.66 1.42
N GLU A 350 10.59 11.39 0.40
CA GLU A 350 11.74 12.31 0.50
C GLU A 350 11.51 13.45 1.49
N ARG A 351 10.31 14.05 1.47
CA ARG A 351 9.92 15.07 2.44
C ARG A 351 9.96 14.52 3.86
N PHE A 352 9.36 13.35 4.09
CA PHE A 352 9.33 12.70 5.39
C PHE A 352 10.74 12.45 5.91
N LEU A 353 11.63 11.90 5.08
CA LEU A 353 13.02 11.62 5.44
C LEU A 353 13.77 12.89 5.88
N ARG A 354 13.57 14.02 5.19
CA ARG A 354 14.16 15.31 5.55
C ARG A 354 13.64 15.84 6.88
N ILE A 355 12.33 15.78 7.09
CA ILE A 355 11.70 16.24 8.34
C ILE A 355 12.18 15.36 9.50
N LEU A 356 12.26 14.05 9.32
CA LEU A 356 12.81 13.10 10.30
C LEU A 356 14.22 13.50 10.71
N ALA A 357 15.12 13.72 9.75
CA ALA A 357 16.50 14.10 10.04
C ALA A 357 16.59 15.42 10.84
N ILE A 358 15.77 16.41 10.47
CA ILE A 358 15.71 17.70 11.18
C ILE A 358 15.21 17.53 12.61
N VAL A 359 14.12 16.78 12.80
CA VAL A 359 13.50 16.55 14.11
C VAL A 359 14.46 15.81 15.04
N LEU A 360 15.09 14.72 14.57
CA LEU A 360 16.08 13.97 15.34
C LEU A 360 17.27 14.85 15.76
N TYR A 361 17.75 15.71 14.86
CA TYR A 361 18.84 16.64 15.16
C TYR A 361 18.45 17.67 16.23
N GLN A 362 17.21 18.16 16.22
CA GLN A 362 16.69 19.08 17.24
C GLN A 362 16.55 18.38 18.60
N PHE A 363 15.99 17.16 18.64
CA PHE A 363 15.93 16.34 19.86
C PHE A 363 17.32 16.11 20.46
N GLN A 364 18.30 15.76 19.63
CA GLN A 364 19.67 15.53 20.08
C GLN A 364 20.28 16.78 20.73
N ASN A 365 20.08 17.96 20.12
CA ASN A 365 20.55 19.24 20.70
C ASN A 365 19.85 19.54 22.03
N PHE A 366 18.54 19.33 22.10
CA PHE A 366 17.76 19.53 23.33
C PHE A 366 18.23 18.58 24.45
N PHE A 367 18.35 17.28 24.20
CA PHE A 367 18.79 16.32 25.22
C PHE A 367 20.22 16.58 25.69
N ASN A 368 21.14 16.94 24.79
CA ASN A 368 22.49 17.32 25.18
C ASN A 368 22.51 18.57 26.07
N TRP A 369 21.68 19.56 25.77
CA TRP A 369 21.53 20.76 26.59
C TRP A 369 20.95 20.45 27.97
N VAL A 370 19.83 19.73 28.04
CA VAL A 370 19.20 19.36 29.32
C VAL A 370 20.16 18.53 30.16
N LEU A 371 20.89 17.58 29.55
CA LEU A 371 21.87 16.75 30.26
C LEU A 371 22.98 17.62 30.85
N ARG A 372 23.53 18.56 30.07
CA ARG A 372 24.52 19.52 30.54
C ARG A 372 23.99 20.32 31.72
N TYR A 373 22.74 20.75 31.64
CA TYR A 373 22.12 21.56 32.68
C TYR A 373 21.86 20.78 33.97
N ILE A 374 21.41 19.52 33.87
CA ILE A 374 21.28 18.61 35.03
C ILE A 374 22.64 18.46 35.74
N LYS A 375 23.73 18.24 34.99
CA LYS A 375 25.07 18.13 35.59
C LYS A 375 25.53 19.40 36.31
N ILE A 376 25.21 20.57 35.76
CA ILE A 376 25.49 21.86 36.41
C ILE A 376 24.74 21.96 37.74
N LEU A 377 23.45 21.61 37.77
CA LEU A 377 22.64 21.63 39.00
C LEU A 377 23.18 20.65 40.06
N MET A 378 23.72 19.51 39.63
CA MET A 378 24.30 18.48 40.50
C MET A 378 25.77 18.74 40.86
N SER A 379 26.39 19.83 40.37
CA SER A 379 27.82 20.13 40.54
C SER A 379 28.76 19.01 40.03
N GLU A 380 28.37 18.34 38.95
CA GLU A 380 29.14 17.27 38.29
C GLU A 380 30.01 17.79 37.13
N PRO A 381 31.12 17.10 36.77
CA PRO A 381 32.00 17.53 35.68
C PRO A 381 31.31 17.48 34.30
N ILE A 382 31.56 18.50 33.49
CA ILE A 382 30.88 18.78 32.20
C ILE A 382 31.77 18.44 31.00
N ASP A 383 33.04 18.09 31.21
CA ASP A 383 34.11 18.05 30.20
C ASP A 383 33.85 17.13 28.98
N GLN A 384 32.83 16.27 29.04
CA GLN A 384 32.47 15.32 27.98
C GLN A 384 31.22 15.72 27.17
N ILE A 385 30.52 16.82 27.52
CA ILE A 385 29.26 17.20 26.85
C ILE A 385 29.51 18.38 25.92
N GLN A 386 29.18 18.20 24.63
CA GLN A 386 29.29 19.25 23.63
C GLN A 386 28.36 20.44 23.96
N PRO A 387 28.77 21.68 23.70
CA PRO A 387 27.90 22.83 23.84
C PRO A 387 26.76 22.74 22.82
N ALA A 388 25.52 22.83 23.30
CA ALA A 388 24.34 22.83 22.46
C ALA A 388 24.13 24.20 21.79
N ASN A 389 23.59 24.21 20.59
CA ASN A 389 23.27 25.44 19.87
C ASN A 389 21.98 26.06 20.42
N SER A 390 22.07 27.26 20.99
CA SER A 390 20.94 27.97 21.60
C SER A 390 19.79 28.26 20.62
N GLU A 391 20.09 28.56 19.35
CA GLU A 391 19.05 28.85 18.35
C GLU A 391 18.21 27.59 18.06
N ILE A 392 18.86 26.44 17.94
CA ILE A 392 18.19 25.16 17.70
C ILE A 392 17.30 24.78 18.88
N ILE A 393 17.76 25.04 20.11
CA ILE A 393 16.96 24.77 21.31
C ILE A 393 15.71 25.67 21.33
N VAL A 394 15.84 26.96 20.96
CA VAL A 394 14.67 27.85 20.86
C VAL A 394 13.66 27.32 19.86
N VAL A 395 14.12 26.83 18.69
CA VAL A 395 13.24 26.21 17.69
C VAL A 395 12.58 24.95 18.25
N PHE A 396 13.33 24.05 18.88
CA PHE A 396 12.79 22.84 19.50
C PHE A 396 11.71 23.17 20.53
N LEU A 397 12.00 24.08 21.47
CA LEU A 397 11.06 24.47 22.53
C LEU A 397 9.79 25.09 21.96
N LYS A 398 9.88 25.83 20.84
CA LYS A 398 8.71 26.45 20.20
C LYS A 398 7.87 25.52 19.35
N PHE A 399 8.48 24.52 18.71
CA PHE A 399 7.83 23.78 17.63
C PHE A 399 7.81 22.27 17.82
N LEU A 400 8.53 21.71 18.81
CA LEU A 400 8.67 20.26 19.00
C LEU A 400 8.45 19.78 20.43
N LEU A 401 8.46 20.66 21.44
CA LEU A 401 8.24 20.23 22.83
C LEU A 401 6.82 19.65 23.01
N ASP A 402 5.82 20.36 22.49
CA ASP A 402 4.39 20.01 22.61
C ASP A 402 3.78 19.55 21.28
N HIS A 403 4.58 19.44 20.22
CA HIS A 403 4.13 19.10 18.87
C HIS A 403 4.96 17.96 18.28
N ASP A 404 4.30 17.01 17.63
CA ASP A 404 4.94 15.83 17.02
C ASP A 404 4.77 15.82 15.50
N PRO A 405 5.58 16.56 14.73
CA PRO A 405 5.42 16.62 13.27
C PRO A 405 5.63 15.27 12.57
N ILE A 406 6.39 14.34 13.18
CA ILE A 406 6.63 13.02 12.58
C ILE A 406 5.40 12.14 12.75
N GLY A 407 4.81 12.11 13.95
CA GLY A 407 3.55 11.43 14.18
C GLY A 407 2.44 11.97 13.27
N GLU A 408 2.36 13.29 13.13
CA GLU A 408 1.39 13.95 12.25
C GLU A 408 1.48 13.52 10.78
N LEU A 409 2.70 13.34 10.26
CA LEU A 409 2.91 12.90 8.88
C LEU A 409 2.58 11.43 8.64
N LEU A 410 2.48 10.62 9.69
CA LEU A 410 2.15 9.18 9.62
C LEU A 410 0.66 8.89 9.89
N VAL A 411 -0.09 9.87 10.40
CA VAL A 411 -1.53 9.73 10.67
C VAL A 411 -2.36 9.95 9.40
N VAL A 412 -3.53 9.33 9.34
CA VAL A 412 -4.49 9.48 8.24
C VAL A 412 -5.44 10.65 8.51
N ASN A 413 -5.84 11.38 7.46
CA ASN A 413 -6.79 12.51 7.47
C ASN A 413 -6.33 13.73 8.29
N LYS A 414 -5.03 14.02 8.30
CA LYS A 414 -4.51 15.26 8.91
C LYS A 414 -4.13 16.26 7.82
N ILE A 415 -4.63 17.47 7.95
CA ILE A 415 -4.31 18.57 7.03
C ILE A 415 -3.06 19.27 7.57
N ILE A 416 -2.06 19.40 6.72
CA ILE A 416 -0.80 20.08 6.99
C ILE A 416 -0.88 21.48 6.41
N GLU A 417 -0.67 22.49 7.26
CA GLU A 417 -0.55 23.86 6.80
C GLU A 417 0.75 24.04 6.02
N VAL A 418 0.64 24.58 4.81
CA VAL A 418 1.79 24.92 3.96
C VAL A 418 1.76 26.42 3.70
N ASP A 419 2.94 27.04 3.74
CA ASP A 419 3.05 28.46 3.51
C ASP A 419 2.64 28.84 2.06
N VAL A 420 2.09 30.06 1.94
CA VAL A 420 1.55 30.56 0.66
C VAL A 420 2.63 30.64 -0.41
N ASP A 421 3.87 30.94 -0.04
CA ASP A 421 4.99 31.05 -1.00
C ASP A 421 5.36 29.69 -1.59
N THR A 422 5.39 28.64 -0.76
CA THR A 422 5.60 27.25 -1.21
C THR A 422 4.45 26.80 -2.11
N MET A 423 3.19 27.11 -1.76
CA MET A 423 2.05 26.78 -2.62
C MET A 423 2.13 27.46 -3.98
N GLN A 424 2.50 28.74 -4.05
CA GLN A 424 2.72 29.44 -5.32
C GLN A 424 3.86 28.80 -6.14
N ARG A 425 4.93 28.34 -5.50
CA ARG A 425 6.01 27.63 -6.21
C ARG A 425 5.53 26.30 -6.77
N VAL A 426 4.70 25.55 -6.03
CA VAL A 426 4.10 24.31 -6.52
C VAL A 426 3.20 24.57 -7.72
N GLU A 427 2.37 25.60 -7.67
CA GLU A 427 1.54 26.03 -8.82
C GLU A 427 2.38 26.39 -10.04
N GLN A 428 3.53 27.06 -9.84
CA GLN A 428 4.46 27.36 -10.92
C GLN A 428 5.09 26.09 -11.51
N LEU A 429 5.38 25.07 -10.70
CA LEU A 429 5.94 23.80 -11.19
C LEU A 429 4.99 23.09 -12.15
N VAL A 430 3.66 23.24 -12.00
CA VAL A 430 2.68 22.71 -12.95
C VAL A 430 2.94 23.22 -14.37
N MET A 431 3.29 24.51 -14.50
CA MET A 431 3.63 25.13 -15.79
C MET A 431 4.91 24.57 -16.43
N PHE A 432 5.79 23.96 -15.62
CA PHE A 432 7.03 23.32 -16.06
C PHE A 432 6.91 21.80 -16.22
N GLY A 433 5.68 21.26 -16.21
CA GLY A 433 5.44 19.82 -16.34
C GLY A 433 5.51 19.06 -15.02
N GLY A 434 5.39 19.76 -13.88
CA GLY A 434 5.12 19.16 -12.57
C GLY A 434 3.72 18.55 -12.48
N TYR A 435 3.41 17.98 -11.32
CA TYR A 435 2.13 17.33 -11.11
C TYR A 435 0.94 18.31 -11.10
N SER A 436 -0.23 17.83 -11.49
CA SER A 436 -1.47 18.59 -11.58
C SER A 436 -2.17 18.80 -10.23
N ASP A 437 -2.08 17.85 -9.29
CA ASP A 437 -2.51 18.08 -7.91
C ASP A 437 -1.48 18.94 -7.18
N THR A 438 -1.84 20.18 -6.86
CA THR A 438 -1.01 21.13 -6.12
C THR A 438 -1.18 21.02 -4.61
N LYS A 439 -2.21 20.32 -4.14
CA LYS A 439 -2.55 20.17 -2.71
C LYS A 439 -1.91 18.97 -2.05
N TYR A 440 -1.11 18.20 -2.79
CA TYR A 440 -0.44 17.02 -2.26
C TYR A 440 0.38 17.31 -1.00
N LEU A 441 1.04 18.48 -0.92
CA LEU A 441 1.79 18.88 0.27
C LEU A 441 0.93 19.15 1.53
N GLU A 442 -0.38 19.37 1.38
CA GLU A 442 -1.31 19.54 2.50
C GLU A 442 -1.70 18.20 3.14
N LYS A 443 -1.37 17.07 2.51
CA LYS A 443 -1.74 15.73 2.96
C LYS A 443 -0.56 15.03 3.65
N THR A 444 -0.87 14.01 4.43
CA THR A 444 0.13 13.16 5.08
C THR A 444 0.71 12.12 4.13
N LEU A 445 1.81 11.48 4.53
CA LEU A 445 2.39 10.36 3.77
C LEU A 445 1.39 9.20 3.65
N SER A 446 0.63 8.93 4.73
CA SER A 446 -0.39 7.89 4.75
C SER A 446 -1.60 8.22 3.86
N ASP A 447 -2.00 9.49 3.79
CA ASP A 447 -3.09 9.93 2.91
C ASP A 447 -2.70 9.80 1.43
N GLU A 448 -1.49 10.17 1.06
CA GLU A 448 -0.97 9.99 -0.30
C GLU A 448 -0.85 8.51 -0.67
N PHE A 449 -0.38 7.67 0.24
CA PHE A 449 -0.38 6.23 0.03
C PHE A 449 -1.79 5.66 -0.19
N ASN A 450 -2.78 6.08 0.62
CA ASN A 450 -4.17 5.65 0.45
C ASN A 450 -4.75 6.08 -0.91
N GLN A 451 -4.35 7.24 -1.43
CA GLN A 451 -4.79 7.68 -2.77
C GLN A 451 -4.22 6.81 -3.88
N LEU A 452 -2.97 6.34 -3.73
CA LEU A 452 -2.36 5.39 -4.65
C LEU A 452 -3.00 4.00 -4.54
N GLU A 453 -3.31 3.53 -3.33
CA GLU A 453 -3.93 2.22 -3.11
C GLU A 453 -5.36 2.12 -3.64
N GLN A 454 -6.14 3.21 -3.56
CA GLN A 454 -7.52 3.22 -4.04
C GLN A 454 -7.65 3.27 -5.58
N TRP A 455 -6.53 3.34 -6.29
CA TRP A 455 -6.48 3.26 -7.75
C TRP A 455 -6.42 1.79 -8.19
#